data_AF-A0A7C7Q5I5-F1
#
_entry.id   AF-A0A7C7Q5I5-F1
#
_cell.length_a   1.000
_cell.length_b   1.000
_cell.length_c   1.000
_cell.angle_alpha   90.00
_cell.angle_beta   90.00
_cell.angle_gamma   90.00
#
_symmetry.space_group_name_H-M   'P 1'
#
loop_
_entity.id
_entity.type
_entity.pdbx_description
1 polymer ?
#
loop_
_entity_poly.entity_id
_entity_poly.type
_entity_poly.pdbx_seq_one_letter_code
_entity_poly.pdbx_strand_id
1 'polypeptide(L)' 'MKGYTELLDRARQEALSRMGANAVIGVRSATSQLMQGAAEVLAYGTAVVVEDD' A
#
# COMPACT_ATOMS: atom_id res chain seq x y z
N MET A 1 9.43 14.23 -6.95
CA MET A 1 9.23 12.81 -6.61
C MET A 1 9.27 12.49 -5.10
N LYS A 2 9.32 13.47 -4.18
CA LYS A 2 9.19 13.24 -2.73
C LYS A 2 7.74 13.22 -2.23
N GLY A 3 6.90 14.15 -2.71
CA GLY A 3 5.50 14.23 -2.30
C GLY A 3 4.62 13.02 -2.67
N TYR A 4 4.95 12.29 -3.74
CA TYR A 4 4.19 11.09 -4.15
C TYR A 4 4.45 9.91 -3.21
N THR A 5 5.71 9.67 -2.87
CA THR A 5 6.10 8.67 -1.87
C THR A 5 5.51 8.99 -0.50
N GLU A 6 5.55 10.26 -0.09
CA GLU A 6 4.95 10.71 1.17
C GLU A 6 3.43 10.53 1.22
N LEU A 7 2.72 10.80 0.13
CA LEU A 7 1.27 10.57 0.03
C LEU A 7 0.92 9.09 0.17
N LEU A 8 1.64 8.22 -0.55
CA LEU A 8 1.45 6.77 -0.45
C LEU A 8 1.78 6.24 0.95
N ASP A 9 2.78 6.82 1.60
CA ASP A 9 3.18 6.39 2.94
C ASP A 9 2.17 6.79 4.01
N ARG A 10 1.62 8.01 3.94
CA ARG A 10 0.50 8.43 4.81
C ARG A 10 -0.74 7.56 4.59
N ALA A 11 -1.10 7.30 3.34
CA ALA A 11 -2.24 6.44 3.01
C ALA A 11 -2.06 5.01 3.57
N ARG A 12 -0.84 4.47 3.50
CA ARG A 12 -0.48 3.17 4.12
C ARG A 12 -0.65 3.21 5.63
N GLN A 13 -0.14 4.23 6.32
CA GLN A 13 -0.25 4.32 7.77
C GLN A 13 -1.70 4.48 8.23
N GLU A 14 -2.50 5.28 7.53
CA GLU A 14 -3.93 5.44 7.86
C GLU A 14 -4.70 4.14 7.64
N ALA A 15 -4.42 3.41 6.57
CA ALA A 15 -5.02 2.10 6.30
C ALA A 15 -4.64 1.08 7.38
N LEU A 16 -3.37 0.98 7.75
CA LEU A 16 -2.91 0.09 8.83
C LEU A 16 -3.59 0.40 10.17
N SER A 17 -3.70 1.69 10.51
CA SER A 17 -4.40 2.16 11.71
C SER A 17 -5.87 1.74 11.72
N ARG A 18 -6.58 1.87 10.58
CA ARG A 18 -8.00 1.47 10.46
C ARG A 18 -8.22 -0.04 10.43
N MET A 19 -7.23 -0.82 9.96
CA MET A 19 -7.29 -2.28 9.89
C MET A 19 -6.91 -2.98 11.20
N GLY A 20 -6.36 -2.25 12.18
CA GLY A 20 -5.89 -2.83 13.44
C GLY A 20 -4.72 -3.79 13.26
N ALA A 21 -3.90 -3.58 12.22
CA ALA A 21 -2.81 -4.47 11.83
C ALA A 21 -1.45 -3.77 11.99
N ASN A 22 -0.40 -4.54 12.30
CA ASN A 22 0.98 -4.04 12.40
C ASN A 22 1.86 -4.45 11.21
N ALA A 23 1.36 -5.31 10.31
CA ALA A 23 2.06 -5.72 9.10
C ALA A 23 1.09 -6.02 7.93
N VAL A 24 1.64 -5.99 6.70
CA VAL A 24 0.97 -6.49 5.48
C VAL A 24 1.85 -7.55 4.84
N ILE A 25 1.29 -8.74 4.64
CA ILE A 25 1.98 -9.88 4.01
C ILE A 25 1.40 -10.16 2.62
N GLY A 26 2.18 -10.87 1.79
CA GLY A 26 1.74 -11.26 0.45
C GLY A 26 1.47 -10.08 -0.48
N VAL A 27 2.19 -8.97 -0.31
CA VAL A 27 2.00 -7.75 -1.11
C VAL A 27 2.26 -8.03 -2.58
N ARG A 28 1.29 -7.68 -3.43
CA ARG A 28 1.39 -7.71 -4.88
C ARG A 28 1.06 -6.34 -5.44
N SER A 29 1.81 -5.94 -6.46
CA SER A 29 1.56 -4.73 -7.22
C SER A 29 1.26 -5.09 -8.66
N ALA A 30 0.22 -4.49 -9.22
CA ALA A 30 -0.14 -4.56 -10.63
C ALA A 30 -0.22 -3.14 -11.18
N THR A 31 0.28 -2.95 -12.40
CA THR A 31 0.22 -1.67 -13.10
C THR A 31 -0.56 -1.85 -14.39
N SER A 32 -1.53 -0.99 -14.65
CA SER A 32 -2.30 -0.96 -15.90
C SER A 32 -2.13 0.39 -16.58
N GLN A 33 -1.84 0.40 -17.88
CA GLN A 33 -1.79 1.64 -18.65
C GLN A 33 -3.22 2.08 -18.96
N LEU A 34 -3.61 3.28 -18.51
CA LEU A 34 -4.93 3.82 -18.76
C LEU A 34 -4.94 4.67 -20.03
N MET A 35 -3.96 5.57 -20.17
CA MET A 35 -3.81 6.49 -21.31
C MET A 35 -2.33 6.80 -21.55
N GLN A 36 -2.00 7.45 -22.66
CA GLN A 36 -0.62 7.90 -22.90
C GLN A 36 -0.15 8.81 -21.76
N GLY A 37 0.90 8.36 -21.04
CA GLY A 37 1.46 9.07 -19.89
C GLY A 37 0.71 8.88 -18.56
N ALA A 38 -0.36 8.08 -18.52
CA ALA A 38 -1.12 7.78 -17.31
C ALA A 38 -1.24 6.26 -17.08
N ALA A 39 -0.79 5.81 -15.92
CA ALA A 39 -0.90 4.42 -15.49
C ALA A 39 -1.54 4.34 -14.09
N GLU A 40 -2.39 3.35 -13.89
CA GLU A 40 -2.90 2.97 -12.59
C GLU A 40 -1.94 1.98 -11.93
N VAL A 41 -1.71 2.15 -10.64
CA VAL A 41 -0.94 1.21 -9.80
C VAL A 41 -1.85 0.70 -8.70
N LEU A 42 -2.16 -0.59 -8.76
CA LEU A 42 -2.92 -1.30 -7.75
C LEU A 42 -1.96 -2.10 -6.87
N ALA A 43 -1.96 -1.84 -5.57
CA ALA A 43 -1.21 -2.64 -4.59
C ALA A 43 -2.19 -3.26 -3.58
N TYR A 44 -2.07 -4.56 -3.34
CA TYR A 44 -2.93 -5.30 -2.40
C TYR A 44 -2.14 -6.38 -1.65
N GLY A 45 -2.64 -6.79 -0.48
CA GLY A 45 -2.04 -7.80 0.38
C GLY A 45 -2.97 -8.15 1.54
N THR A 46 -2.48 -8.93 2.49
CA THR A 46 -3.22 -9.36 3.69
C THR A 46 -2.70 -8.63 4.91
N ALA A 47 -3.58 -7.93 5.62
CA ALA A 47 -3.23 -7.28 6.88
C ALA A 47 -3.22 -8.29 8.03
N VAL A 48 -2.17 -8.28 8.84
CA VAL A 48 -1.97 -9.21 9.95
C VAL A 48 -1.42 -8.50 11.19
N VAL A 49 -1.59 -9.12 12.36
CA VAL A 49 -0.89 -8.77 13.59
C VAL A 49 0.17 -9.84 13.84
N VAL A 50 1.43 -9.43 13.90
CA VAL A 50 2.56 -10.28 14.26
C VAL A 50 2.90 -10.04 15.73
N GLU A 51 3.07 -11.11 16.50
CA GLU A 51 3.51 -11.08 17.90
C GLU A 51 4.99 -11.52 17.96
N ASP A 52 5.78 -10.90 18.84
CA ASP A 52 7.13 -11.36 19.16
C ASP A 52 7.03 -12.52 20.18
N ASP A 53 7.88 -13.54 20.03
CA ASP A 53 7.99 -14.68 20.97
C ASP A 53 8.51 -14.27 22.36
#